data_AF-A0A1H3V2D5-F1
#
_entry.id   AF-A0A1H3V2D5-F1
#
_cell.length_a   1.000
_cell.length_b   1.000
_cell.length_c   1.000
_cell.angle_alpha   90.00
_cell.angle_beta   90.00
_cell.angle_gamma   90.00
#
_symmetry.space_group_name_H-M   'P 1'
#
loop_
_entity.id
_entity.type
_entity.pdbx_description
1 polymer ?
#
loop_
_entity_poly.entity_id
_entity_poly.type
_entity_poly.pdbx_seq_one_letter_code
_entity_poly.pdbx_strand_id
1 'polypeptide(L)'
;MKKNNKLILISLVIIGAVIGGVMFMNRGDFADRNRETIEENVRNYVERYKLDSEKLVIKKITNPSSLPTGEKYFTIYIEYHGHPYISIALKGDPDTLMVFEPKERIVRHIFEELYLEARYEEFKPAIDYLNSLDITDPLRPEGTKTIYFQTSVGLASEISDELKEAFRKGDDLEHLKQYIEDNIEKISELDNNISIIGIKEGIDDEQAKEIRMKLENMLPKSNYVVEIGVENIATGETQGVFTYLEIK
;
A
#
# COMPACT_ATOMS: atom_id res chain seq x y z
N MET A 1 38.80 -21.67 -40.03
CA MET A 1 37.92 -22.84 -40.16
C MET A 1 36.93 -22.83 -39.01
N LYS A 2 35.64 -22.83 -39.34
CA LYS A 2 34.50 -22.91 -38.43
C LYS A 2 34.52 -24.23 -37.64
N LYS A 3 34.05 -24.21 -36.39
CA LYS A 3 32.85 -24.97 -35.98
C LYS A 3 32.39 -24.55 -34.59
N ASN A 4 31.21 -23.94 -34.57
CA ASN A 4 30.28 -23.90 -33.45
C ASN A 4 30.06 -25.32 -32.91
N ASN A 5 30.00 -25.47 -31.60
CA ASN A 5 29.12 -26.44 -30.96
C ASN A 5 28.44 -25.76 -29.78
N LYS A 6 27.13 -25.55 -29.97
CA LYS A 6 26.16 -25.25 -28.92
C LYS A 6 26.26 -26.34 -27.85
N LEU A 7 26.36 -25.92 -26.59
CA LEU A 7 25.97 -26.76 -25.46
C LEU A 7 25.03 -25.92 -24.60
N ILE A 8 23.74 -26.14 -24.85
CA ILE A 8 22.65 -25.75 -23.95
C ILE A 8 22.64 -26.82 -22.86
N LEU A 9 22.86 -26.42 -21.60
CA LEU A 9 22.47 -27.23 -20.46
C LEU A 9 21.87 -26.32 -19.39
N ILE A 10 20.57 -26.55 -19.19
CA ILE A 10 19.68 -26.04 -18.16
C ILE A 10 20.18 -26.50 -16.79
N SER A 11 20.27 -25.62 -15.79
CA SER A 11 19.96 -25.98 -14.39
C SER A 11 20.01 -24.79 -13.43
N LEU A 12 18.90 -24.69 -12.67
CA LEU A 12 18.75 -24.19 -11.30
C LEU A 12 18.97 -22.68 -11.05
N VAL A 13 17.87 -21.95 -11.19
CA VAL A 13 17.57 -20.74 -10.42
C VAL A 13 17.57 -21.13 -8.93
N ILE A 14 18.65 -20.79 -8.24
CA ILE A 14 18.68 -20.74 -6.78
C ILE A 14 18.04 -19.39 -6.41
N ILE A 15 16.72 -19.37 -6.15
CA ILE A 15 16.12 -18.33 -5.32
C ILE A 15 16.54 -18.67 -3.89
N GLY A 16 17.74 -18.22 -3.54
CA GLY A 16 18.36 -18.43 -2.25
C GLY A 16 18.66 -17.09 -1.62
N ALA A 17 17.96 -16.82 -0.52
CA ALA A 17 18.37 -15.95 0.58
C ALA A 17 18.80 -14.52 0.23
N VAL A 18 17.84 -13.58 0.35
CA VAL A 18 18.15 -12.30 0.99
C VAL A 18 17.66 -12.38 2.44
N ILE A 19 18.36 -13.21 3.21
CA ILE A 19 18.35 -13.19 4.67
C ILE A 19 19.63 -12.46 5.09
N GLY A 20 19.51 -11.33 5.79
CA GLY A 20 20.58 -10.62 6.50
C GLY A 20 20.70 -9.15 6.11
N GLY A 21 20.75 -8.17 7.01
CA GLY A 21 20.84 -8.16 8.48
C GLY A 21 19.98 -7.02 9.06
N VAL A 22 19.73 -6.99 10.36
CA VAL A 22 20.74 -6.75 11.39
C VAL A 22 20.53 -7.68 12.60
N MET A 23 21.57 -8.44 12.97
CA MET A 23 21.65 -9.09 14.27
C MET A 23 21.93 -8.04 15.35
N PHE A 24 21.02 -7.89 16.31
CA PHE A 24 21.36 -7.33 17.62
C PHE A 24 21.17 -8.42 18.68
N MET A 25 22.29 -8.85 19.25
CA MET A 25 22.33 -9.79 20.37
C MET A 25 21.70 -9.16 21.63
N ASN A 26 20.52 -9.64 22.00
CA ASN A 26 19.99 -9.62 23.37
C ASN A 26 18.92 -10.71 23.47
N ARG A 27 18.84 -11.41 24.62
CA ARG A 27 17.88 -12.49 24.96
C ARG A 27 16.69 -12.58 23.99
N GLY A 28 16.72 -13.59 23.11
CA GLY A 28 15.92 -13.68 21.88
C GLY A 28 14.56 -13.01 21.97
N ASP A 29 14.42 -11.92 21.21
CA ASP A 29 13.22 -11.11 21.10
C ASP A 29 11.99 -12.03 20.87
N PHE A 30 10.81 -11.67 21.38
CA PHE A 30 9.58 -12.44 21.09
C PHE A 30 9.42 -12.67 19.59
N ALA A 31 9.77 -11.65 18.80
CA ALA A 31 9.81 -11.72 17.35
C ALA A 31 10.73 -12.84 16.84
N ASP A 32 11.98 -12.89 17.28
CA ASP A 32 12.97 -13.86 16.78
C ASP A 32 12.59 -15.31 17.13
N ARG A 33 12.04 -15.53 18.32
CA ARG A 33 11.67 -16.88 18.79
C ARG A 33 10.45 -17.45 18.07
N ASN A 34 9.55 -16.59 17.60
CA ASN A 34 8.27 -17.00 17.01
C ASN A 34 8.20 -16.69 15.50
N ARG A 35 9.31 -16.23 14.90
CA ARG A 35 9.32 -15.65 13.56
C ARG A 35 8.75 -16.57 12.50
N GLU A 36 9.22 -17.81 12.46
CA GLU A 36 8.82 -18.81 11.45
C GLU A 36 7.32 -19.07 11.49
N THR A 37 6.76 -19.32 12.68
CA THR A 37 5.32 -19.55 12.86
C THR A 37 4.49 -18.31 12.56
N ILE A 38 4.96 -17.12 12.94
CA ILE A 38 4.30 -15.86 12.58
C ILE A 38 4.31 -15.66 11.06
N GLU A 39 5.43 -15.91 10.40
CA GLU A 39 5.56 -15.81 8.94
C GLU A 39 4.58 -16.75 8.22
N GLU A 40 4.50 -18.02 8.63
CA GLU A 40 3.54 -18.99 8.08
C GLU A 40 2.09 -18.54 8.29
N ASN A 41 1.74 -18.08 9.51
CA ASN A 41 0.40 -17.60 9.83
C ASN A 41 0.02 -16.36 9.01
N VAL A 42 0.97 -15.48 8.72
CA VAL A 42 0.72 -14.29 7.89
C VAL A 42 0.56 -14.67 6.43
N ARG A 43 1.36 -15.62 5.90
CA ARG A 43 1.18 -16.15 4.53
C ARG A 43 -0.20 -16.76 4.35
N ASN A 44 -0.60 -17.65 5.27
CA ASN A 44 -1.94 -18.24 5.29
C ASN A 44 -3.03 -17.16 5.42
N TYR A 45 -2.78 -16.12 6.21
CA TYR A 45 -3.70 -14.99 6.32
C TYR A 45 -3.88 -14.28 4.97
N VAL A 46 -2.79 -13.94 4.28
CA VAL A 46 -2.77 -13.21 2.99
C VAL A 46 -3.42 -14.02 1.86
N GLU A 47 -3.17 -15.33 1.81
CA GLU A 47 -3.75 -16.23 0.79
C GLU A 47 -5.28 -16.29 0.85
N ARG A 48 -5.88 -16.20 2.05
CA ARG A 48 -7.34 -16.11 2.21
C ARG A 48 -7.95 -14.87 1.55
N TYR A 49 -7.12 -13.87 1.25
CA TYR A 49 -7.53 -12.66 0.55
C TYR A 49 -7.14 -12.67 -0.93
N LYS A 50 -6.87 -13.85 -1.50
CA LYS A 50 -6.61 -14.06 -2.94
C LYS A 50 -5.31 -13.39 -3.42
N LEU A 51 -4.36 -13.23 -2.49
CA LEU A 51 -3.06 -12.64 -2.72
C LEU A 51 -1.96 -13.71 -2.69
N ASP A 52 -0.94 -13.54 -3.52
CA ASP A 52 0.19 -14.47 -3.65
C ASP A 52 1.19 -14.31 -2.49
N SER A 53 1.21 -15.26 -1.55
CA SER A 53 2.05 -15.15 -0.36
C SER A 53 3.55 -15.05 -0.65
N GLU A 54 4.03 -15.44 -1.83
CA GLU A 54 5.44 -15.29 -2.22
C GLU A 54 5.86 -13.84 -2.45
N LYS A 55 4.89 -12.93 -2.63
CA LYS A 55 5.14 -11.48 -2.80
C LYS A 55 5.05 -10.70 -1.50
N LEU A 56 4.85 -11.38 -0.38
CA LEU A 56 4.75 -10.80 0.95
C LEU A 56 6.14 -10.61 1.58
N VAL A 57 6.34 -9.44 2.18
CA VAL A 57 7.51 -9.10 2.99
C VAL A 57 7.05 -8.66 4.38
N ILE A 58 7.54 -9.35 5.43
CA ILE A 58 7.34 -8.90 6.82
C ILE A 58 8.49 -7.96 7.20
N LYS A 59 8.17 -6.68 7.38
CA LYS A 59 9.16 -5.64 7.76
C LYS A 59 9.54 -5.68 9.22
N LYS A 60 8.54 -5.86 10.09
CA LYS A 60 8.74 -5.79 11.53
C LYS A 60 7.67 -6.58 12.27
N ILE A 61 8.10 -7.32 13.28
CA ILE A 61 7.24 -7.93 14.30
C ILE A 61 7.57 -7.22 15.61
N THR A 62 6.57 -6.68 16.30
CA THR A 62 6.78 -6.02 17.59
C THR A 62 6.73 -7.03 18.74
N ASN A 63 7.27 -6.63 19.88
CA ASN A 63 6.96 -7.31 21.13
C ASN A 63 5.46 -7.20 21.47
N PRO A 64 4.91 -8.15 22.24
CA PRO A 64 3.55 -8.05 22.74
C PRO A 64 3.35 -6.81 23.60
N SER A 65 2.19 -6.19 23.46
CA SER A 65 1.74 -5.04 24.22
C SER A 65 0.36 -5.32 24.80
N SER A 66 0.07 -4.75 25.97
CA SER A 66 -1.23 -4.88 26.64
C SER A 66 -2.05 -3.61 26.43
N LEU A 67 -3.31 -3.77 26.04
CA LEU A 67 -4.29 -2.69 26.09
C LEU A 67 -4.72 -2.43 27.55
N PRO A 68 -5.30 -1.25 27.86
CA PRO A 68 -5.89 -0.98 29.17
C PRO A 68 -7.00 -1.97 29.58
N THR A 69 -7.63 -2.62 28.60
CA THR A 69 -8.64 -3.68 28.79
C THR A 69 -8.05 -5.02 29.24
N GLY A 70 -6.72 -5.17 29.23
CA GLY A 70 -6.00 -6.39 29.56
C GLY A 70 -5.73 -7.31 28.36
N GLU A 71 -6.34 -7.04 27.20
CA GLU A 71 -6.07 -7.75 25.95
C GLU A 71 -4.63 -7.53 25.51
N LYS A 72 -3.95 -8.60 25.09
CA LYS A 72 -2.57 -8.53 24.58
C LYS A 72 -2.55 -8.74 23.08
N TYR A 73 -1.67 -8.03 22.40
CA TYR A 73 -1.43 -8.20 20.98
C TYR A 73 0.02 -7.87 20.64
N PHE A 74 0.52 -8.47 19.58
CA PHE A 74 1.72 -7.99 18.87
C PHE A 74 1.31 -7.43 17.51
N THR A 75 2.14 -6.58 16.93
CA THR A 75 1.91 -5.97 15.62
C THR A 75 2.90 -6.51 14.60
N ILE A 76 2.39 -6.79 13.41
CA ILE A 76 3.16 -7.27 12.26
C ILE A 76 2.99 -6.25 11.15
N TYR A 77 4.08 -5.61 10.75
CA TYR A 77 4.08 -4.69 9.62
C TYR A 77 4.44 -5.47 8.36
N ILE A 78 3.54 -5.48 7.40
CA ILE A 78 3.69 -6.21 6.15
C ILE A 78 3.65 -5.27 4.95
N GLU A 79 4.41 -5.62 3.92
CA GLU A 79 4.28 -5.09 2.57
C GLU A 79 4.04 -6.25 1.61
N TYR A 80 3.05 -6.12 0.74
CA TYR A 80 2.77 -7.05 -0.34
C TYR A 80 3.11 -6.36 -1.66
N HIS A 81 4.13 -6.86 -2.35
CA HIS A 81 4.65 -6.29 -3.61
C HIS A 81 3.99 -6.88 -4.86
N GLY A 82 2.86 -7.58 -4.70
CA GLY A 82 2.03 -7.99 -5.82
C GLY A 82 1.08 -6.90 -6.28
N HIS A 83 0.04 -7.31 -6.99
CA HIS A 83 -1.02 -6.42 -7.46
C HIS A 83 -2.35 -6.84 -6.82
N PRO A 84 -3.04 -5.93 -6.12
CA PRO A 84 -2.61 -4.55 -5.79
C PRO A 84 -1.46 -4.51 -4.78
N TYR A 85 -0.68 -3.41 -4.73
CA TYR A 85 0.32 -3.21 -3.66
C TYR A 85 -0.39 -2.92 -2.33
N ILE A 86 0.09 -3.47 -1.21
CA ILE A 86 -0.51 -3.25 0.11
C ILE A 86 0.58 -3.06 1.15
N SER A 87 0.43 -2.05 2.01
CA SER A 87 1.25 -1.88 3.23
C SER A 87 0.34 -1.67 4.43
N ILE A 88 0.34 -2.64 5.36
CA ILE A 88 -0.59 -2.63 6.52
C ILE A 88 0.07 -3.17 7.79
N ALA A 89 -0.51 -2.76 8.92
CA ALA A 89 -0.19 -3.30 10.23
C ALA A 89 -1.27 -4.30 10.67
N LEU A 90 -0.88 -5.57 10.80
CA LEU A 90 -1.71 -6.66 11.30
C LEU A 90 -1.53 -6.80 12.81
N LYS A 91 -2.58 -7.29 13.49
CA LYS A 91 -2.51 -7.65 14.91
C LYS A 91 -2.49 -9.17 15.07
N GLY A 92 -1.67 -9.65 15.99
CA GLY A 92 -1.58 -11.07 16.32
C GLY A 92 -1.73 -11.32 17.81
N ASP A 93 -2.24 -12.49 18.15
CA ASP A 93 -2.43 -12.95 19.53
C ASP A 93 -1.13 -13.59 20.03
N PRO A 94 -0.52 -13.09 21.13
CA PRO A 94 0.81 -13.53 21.53
C PRO A 94 0.87 -14.96 22.08
N ASP A 95 -0.27 -15.56 22.44
CA ASP A 95 -0.33 -16.91 23.00
C ASP A 95 -0.53 -17.96 21.89
N THR A 96 -1.30 -17.61 20.85
CA THR A 96 -1.60 -18.49 19.70
C THR A 96 -0.76 -18.18 18.46
N LEU A 97 -0.12 -17.01 18.41
CA LEU A 97 0.61 -16.46 17.26
C LEU A 97 -0.26 -16.23 16.01
N MET A 98 -1.58 -16.36 16.14
CA MET A 98 -2.53 -16.21 15.05
C MET A 98 -2.78 -14.74 14.75
N VAL A 99 -2.84 -14.41 13.46
CA VAL A 99 -3.26 -13.08 12.99
C VAL A 99 -4.77 -12.94 13.16
N PHE A 100 -5.20 -11.86 13.80
CA PHE A 100 -6.61 -11.48 13.87
C PHE A 100 -6.83 -10.08 13.30
N GLU A 101 -7.80 -10.00 12.39
CA GLU A 101 -8.22 -8.72 11.82
C GLU A 101 -9.74 -8.55 12.02
N PRO A 102 -10.18 -7.73 12.98
CA PRO A 102 -11.59 -7.70 13.37
C PRO A 102 -12.52 -7.00 12.35
N LYS A 103 -12.00 -6.43 11.27
CA LYS A 103 -12.77 -5.53 10.37
C LYS A 103 -12.52 -5.72 8.87
N GLU A 104 -11.91 -6.82 8.43
CA GLU A 104 -11.59 -7.05 7.00
C GLU A 104 -10.93 -5.82 6.34
N ARG A 105 -10.04 -5.11 7.05
CA ARG A 105 -9.43 -3.86 6.55
C ARG A 105 -8.58 -4.13 5.31
N ILE A 106 -7.96 -5.30 5.21
CA ILE A 106 -7.23 -5.70 4.00
C ILE A 106 -8.14 -5.73 2.76
N VAL A 107 -9.41 -6.16 2.90
CA VAL A 107 -10.37 -6.14 1.77
C VAL A 107 -10.62 -4.71 1.33
N ARG A 108 -10.77 -3.80 2.30
CA ARG A 108 -10.91 -2.37 2.02
C ARG A 108 -9.67 -1.81 1.32
N HIS A 109 -8.46 -2.15 1.77
CA HIS A 109 -7.22 -1.70 1.13
C HIS A 109 -7.06 -2.24 -0.30
N ILE A 110 -7.41 -3.51 -0.52
CA ILE A 110 -7.45 -4.11 -1.86
C ILE A 110 -8.40 -3.32 -2.76
N PHE A 111 -9.62 -3.03 -2.28
CA PHE A 111 -10.60 -2.25 -3.03
C PHE A 111 -10.10 -0.84 -3.34
N GLU A 112 -9.56 -0.12 -2.36
CA GLU A 112 -9.07 1.26 -2.52
C GLU A 112 -7.97 1.35 -3.58
N GLU A 113 -7.03 0.40 -3.61
CA GLU A 113 -5.99 0.34 -4.63
C GLU A 113 -6.56 0.00 -6.01
N LEU A 114 -7.37 -1.05 -6.12
CA LEU A 114 -7.99 -1.42 -7.41
C LEU A 114 -8.89 -0.31 -7.96
N TYR A 115 -9.57 0.43 -7.08
CA TYR A 115 -10.40 1.57 -7.46
C TYR A 115 -9.59 2.72 -8.04
N LEU A 116 -8.48 3.09 -7.41
CA LEU A 116 -7.56 4.10 -7.95
C LEU A 116 -6.94 3.64 -9.28
N GLU A 117 -6.62 2.36 -9.41
CA GLU A 117 -6.10 1.79 -10.66
C GLU A 117 -7.13 1.84 -11.81
N ALA A 118 -8.41 1.57 -11.52
CA ALA A 118 -9.48 1.67 -12.51
C ALA A 118 -9.63 3.10 -13.06
N ARG A 119 -9.26 4.10 -12.25
CA ARG A 119 -9.28 5.53 -12.60
C ARG A 119 -7.92 6.08 -13.02
N TYR A 120 -6.96 5.20 -13.32
CA TYR A 120 -5.59 5.59 -13.63
C TYR A 120 -5.51 6.68 -14.72
N GLU A 121 -6.31 6.57 -15.79
CA GLU A 121 -6.28 7.54 -16.89
C GLU A 121 -6.72 8.96 -16.45
N GLU A 122 -7.56 9.08 -15.43
CA GLU A 122 -7.95 10.38 -14.85
C GLU A 122 -6.81 11.01 -14.06
N PHE A 123 -6.04 10.20 -13.33
CA PHE A 123 -4.95 10.67 -12.47
C PHE A 123 -3.61 10.80 -13.21
N LYS A 124 -3.47 10.13 -14.36
CA LYS A 124 -2.24 10.08 -15.15
C LYS A 124 -1.62 11.46 -15.44
N PRO A 125 -2.37 12.52 -15.80
CA PRO A 125 -1.77 13.84 -16.02
C PRO A 125 -1.08 14.42 -14.77
N ALA A 126 -1.68 14.24 -13.59
CA ALA A 126 -1.09 14.67 -12.33
C ALA A 126 0.13 13.80 -11.96
N ILE A 127 0.05 12.49 -12.17
CA ILE A 127 1.18 11.55 -11.96
C ILE A 127 2.38 11.96 -12.82
N ASP A 128 2.17 12.16 -14.13
CA ASP A 128 3.22 12.53 -15.08
C ASP A 128 3.85 13.89 -14.70
N TYR A 129 3.02 14.85 -14.26
CA TYR A 129 3.50 16.14 -13.80
C TYR A 129 4.38 16.02 -12.55
N LEU A 130 3.94 15.28 -11.52
CA LEU A 130 4.72 15.08 -10.30
C LEU A 130 6.04 14.35 -10.58
N ASN A 131 6.01 13.33 -11.44
CA ASN A 131 7.22 12.64 -11.90
C ASN A 131 8.19 13.60 -12.62
N SER A 132 7.68 14.52 -13.45
CA SER A 132 8.52 15.50 -14.17
C SER A 132 9.25 16.49 -13.26
N LEU A 133 8.79 16.61 -12.01
CA LEU A 133 9.41 17.42 -10.98
C LEU A 133 10.37 16.61 -10.09
N ASP A 134 10.68 15.36 -10.43
CA ASP A 134 11.49 14.46 -9.59
C ASP A 134 10.92 14.29 -8.17
N ILE A 135 9.58 14.32 -8.03
CA ILE A 135 8.91 13.95 -6.77
C ILE A 135 8.88 12.42 -6.71
N THR A 136 8.99 11.84 -5.52
CA THR A 136 8.93 10.39 -5.31
C THR A 136 7.83 10.02 -4.32
N ASP A 137 7.10 8.93 -4.56
CA ASP A 137 6.15 8.36 -3.59
C ASP A 137 6.94 7.57 -2.54
N PRO A 138 6.88 7.94 -1.25
CA PRO A 138 7.62 7.23 -0.21
C PRO A 138 6.95 5.93 0.25
N LEU A 139 5.71 5.68 -0.17
CA LEU A 139 4.86 4.62 0.35
C LEU A 139 4.76 3.44 -0.62
N ARG A 140 5.02 3.64 -1.91
CA ARG A 140 4.84 2.63 -2.96
C ARG A 140 6.11 2.35 -3.76
N PRO A 141 6.27 1.11 -4.27
CA PRO A 141 7.32 0.79 -5.23
C PRO A 141 7.20 1.61 -6.53
N GLU A 142 8.33 1.83 -7.19
CA GLU A 142 8.33 2.44 -8.53
C GLU A 142 7.51 1.60 -9.53
N GLY A 143 6.76 2.28 -10.41
CA GLY A 143 5.99 1.65 -11.48
C GLY A 143 4.56 1.22 -11.11
N THR A 144 4.09 1.43 -9.88
CA THR A 144 2.68 1.25 -9.53
C THR A 144 1.80 2.29 -10.20
N LYS A 145 0.61 1.90 -10.69
CA LYS A 145 -0.34 2.82 -11.32
C LYS A 145 -0.93 3.84 -10.35
N THR A 146 -1.00 3.53 -9.06
CA THR A 146 -1.59 4.38 -8.00
C THR A 146 -0.59 5.28 -7.29
N ILE A 147 0.60 5.48 -7.88
CA ILE A 147 1.67 6.29 -7.30
C ILE A 147 1.15 7.68 -6.87
N TYR A 148 1.56 8.12 -5.68
CA TYR A 148 1.12 9.34 -4.96
C TYR A 148 -0.28 9.30 -4.34
N PHE A 149 -1.22 8.54 -4.90
CA PHE A 149 -2.64 8.66 -4.54
C PHE A 149 -3.06 7.65 -3.46
N GLN A 150 -3.82 8.08 -2.46
CA GLN A 150 -4.48 7.23 -1.47
C GLN A 150 -5.94 7.66 -1.31
N THR A 151 -6.83 6.72 -1.00
CA THR A 151 -8.26 7.04 -0.86
C THR A 151 -8.93 6.21 0.24
N SER A 152 -10.13 6.62 0.64
CA SER A 152 -10.95 5.96 1.66
C SER A 152 -12.43 5.91 1.26
N VAL A 153 -12.72 5.42 0.05
CA VAL A 153 -14.09 5.39 -0.50
C VAL A 153 -14.97 4.29 0.12
N GLY A 154 -14.37 3.24 0.68
CA GLY A 154 -15.04 1.94 0.85
C GLY A 154 -15.76 1.66 2.17
N LEU A 155 -16.37 2.63 2.87
CA LEU A 155 -17.11 2.35 4.13
C LEU A 155 -18.46 3.07 4.29
N ALA A 156 -19.03 3.65 3.23
CA ALA A 156 -20.45 3.95 3.26
C ALA A 156 -21.25 2.63 3.42
N SER A 157 -22.29 2.64 4.26
CA SER A 157 -23.09 1.43 4.52
C SER A 157 -23.68 0.82 3.25
N GLU A 158 -23.92 1.63 2.22
CA GLU A 158 -24.59 1.24 0.98
C GLU A 158 -23.73 0.34 0.06
N ILE A 159 -22.43 0.62 -0.10
CA ILE A 159 -21.56 -0.18 -0.97
C ILE A 159 -20.82 -1.30 -0.24
N SER A 160 -20.77 -1.25 1.10
CA SER A 160 -20.01 -2.21 1.91
C SER A 160 -20.46 -3.66 1.68
N ASP A 161 -21.75 -3.93 1.55
CA ASP A 161 -22.26 -5.30 1.39
C ASP A 161 -22.05 -5.83 -0.03
N GLU A 162 -22.32 -5.00 -1.05
CA GLU A 162 -22.07 -5.32 -2.46
C GLU A 162 -20.58 -5.61 -2.71
N LEU A 163 -19.69 -4.78 -2.16
CA LEU A 163 -18.24 -4.95 -2.24
C LEU A 163 -17.78 -6.26 -1.60
N LYS A 164 -18.29 -6.58 -0.40
CA LYS A 164 -17.96 -7.85 0.27
C LYS A 164 -18.48 -9.06 -0.51
N GLU A 165 -19.64 -8.94 -1.14
CA GLU A 165 -20.18 -9.99 -1.99
C GLU A 165 -19.30 -10.19 -3.24
N ALA A 166 -18.92 -9.10 -3.92
CA ALA A 166 -18.01 -9.14 -5.06
C ALA A 166 -16.64 -9.74 -4.68
N PHE A 167 -16.09 -9.33 -3.52
CA PHE A 167 -14.83 -9.86 -3.02
C PHE A 167 -14.90 -11.36 -2.72
N ARG A 168 -16.03 -11.87 -2.21
CA ARG A 168 -16.20 -13.32 -1.90
C ARG A 168 -16.42 -14.19 -3.14
N LYS A 169 -16.79 -13.60 -4.28
CA LYS A 169 -17.02 -14.32 -5.53
C LYS A 169 -15.70 -14.68 -6.21
N GLY A 170 -15.59 -15.93 -6.66
CA GLY A 170 -14.39 -16.45 -7.34
C GLY A 170 -13.18 -16.63 -6.44
N ASP A 171 -12.12 -17.22 -7.00
CA ASP A 171 -10.87 -17.51 -6.30
C ASP A 171 -9.81 -16.40 -6.46
N ASP A 172 -10.12 -15.37 -7.27
CA ASP A 172 -9.24 -14.24 -7.60
C ASP A 172 -9.96 -12.88 -7.46
N LEU A 173 -9.25 -11.80 -7.77
CA LEU A 173 -9.76 -10.42 -7.63
C LEU A 173 -10.60 -9.96 -8.83
N GLU A 174 -10.83 -10.78 -9.86
CA GLU A 174 -11.45 -10.34 -11.11
C GLU A 174 -12.91 -9.90 -10.92
N HIS A 175 -13.67 -10.59 -10.06
CA HIS A 175 -15.04 -10.18 -9.74
C HIS A 175 -15.10 -8.84 -9.01
N LEU A 176 -14.11 -8.54 -8.15
CA LEU A 176 -14.03 -7.25 -7.48
C LEU A 176 -13.66 -6.14 -8.47
N LYS A 177 -12.71 -6.40 -9.39
CA LYS A 177 -12.35 -5.46 -10.46
C LYS A 177 -13.55 -5.13 -11.34
N GLN A 178 -14.28 -6.16 -11.81
CA GLN A 178 -15.49 -5.96 -12.61
C GLN A 178 -16.54 -5.14 -11.85
N TYR A 179 -16.76 -5.44 -10.55
CA TYR A 179 -17.68 -4.64 -9.72
C TYR A 179 -17.26 -3.17 -9.66
N ILE A 180 -15.98 -2.89 -9.47
CA ILE A 180 -15.44 -1.53 -9.46
C ILE A 180 -15.69 -0.83 -10.80
N GLU A 181 -15.35 -1.48 -11.91
CA GLU A 181 -15.54 -0.93 -13.26
C GLU A 181 -17.01 -0.65 -13.58
N ASP A 182 -17.90 -1.60 -13.28
CA ASP A 182 -19.34 -1.49 -13.54
C ASP A 182 -20.01 -0.39 -12.69
N ASN A 183 -19.41 -0.03 -11.54
CA ASN A 183 -19.98 0.91 -10.57
C ASN A 183 -19.13 2.18 -10.39
N ILE A 184 -18.20 2.47 -11.31
CA ILE A 184 -17.19 3.50 -11.10
C ILE A 184 -17.80 4.89 -10.84
N GLU A 185 -18.87 5.24 -11.56
CA GLU A 185 -19.59 6.50 -11.39
C GLU A 185 -20.18 6.60 -9.97
N LYS A 186 -20.97 5.59 -9.56
CA LYS A 186 -21.55 5.48 -8.21
C LYS A 186 -20.50 5.56 -7.10
N ILE A 187 -19.38 4.87 -7.28
CA ILE A 187 -18.29 4.84 -6.29
C ILE A 187 -17.60 6.22 -6.22
N SER A 188 -17.34 6.86 -7.37
CA SER A 188 -16.68 8.17 -7.44
C SER A 188 -17.49 9.30 -6.80
N GLU A 189 -18.82 9.20 -6.77
CA GLU A 189 -19.66 10.17 -6.05
C GLU A 189 -19.42 10.17 -4.54
N LEU A 190 -18.85 9.08 -4.00
CA LEU A 190 -18.51 8.93 -2.59
C LEU A 190 -17.10 9.43 -2.26
N ASP A 191 -16.33 9.87 -3.26
CA ASP A 191 -15.00 10.44 -3.04
C ASP A 191 -15.10 11.72 -2.23
N ASN A 192 -14.66 11.64 -0.98
CA ASN A 192 -14.69 12.78 -0.07
C ASN A 192 -13.31 13.18 0.44
N ASN A 193 -12.27 12.36 0.19
CA ASN A 193 -10.91 12.60 0.65
C ASN A 193 -9.90 11.69 -0.06
N ILE A 194 -9.22 12.21 -1.09
CA ILE A 194 -8.10 11.55 -1.76
C ILE A 194 -6.81 12.24 -1.30
N SER A 195 -5.85 11.49 -0.75
CA SER A 195 -4.55 12.03 -0.37
C SER A 195 -3.55 11.92 -1.52
N ILE A 196 -2.74 12.95 -1.71
CA ILE A 196 -1.60 13.00 -2.63
C ILE A 196 -0.35 13.18 -1.78
N ILE A 197 0.49 12.16 -1.73
CA ILE A 197 1.68 12.12 -0.87
C ILE A 197 2.93 11.99 -1.71
N GLY A 198 3.90 12.88 -1.52
CA GLY A 198 5.17 12.84 -2.23
C GLY A 198 6.32 13.47 -1.44
N ILE A 199 7.55 13.08 -1.74
CA ILE A 199 8.76 13.65 -1.16
C ILE A 199 9.55 14.38 -2.23
N LYS A 200 9.92 15.63 -1.92
CA LYS A 200 10.91 16.42 -2.65
C LYS A 200 11.46 17.52 -1.75
N GLU A 201 12.79 17.66 -1.73
CA GLU A 201 13.47 18.76 -1.05
C GLU A 201 13.52 20.02 -1.92
N GLY A 202 13.61 21.18 -1.27
CA GLY A 202 13.88 22.45 -1.96
C GLY A 202 12.69 23.04 -2.73
N ILE A 203 11.46 22.63 -2.40
CA ILE A 203 10.25 23.31 -2.89
C ILE A 203 10.07 24.61 -2.09
N ASP A 204 10.30 25.74 -2.75
CA ASP A 204 10.01 27.07 -2.20
C ASP A 204 8.54 27.49 -2.39
N ASP A 205 8.16 28.65 -1.85
CA ASP A 205 6.78 29.15 -1.89
C ASP A 205 6.26 29.39 -3.32
N GLU A 206 7.13 29.81 -4.26
CA GLU A 206 6.74 30.06 -5.66
C GLU A 206 6.46 28.74 -6.38
N GLN A 207 7.36 27.75 -6.21
CA GLN A 207 7.18 26.41 -6.73
C GLN A 207 5.98 25.71 -6.10
N ALA A 208 5.78 25.84 -4.79
CA ALA A 208 4.63 25.27 -4.09
C ALA A 208 3.32 25.80 -4.65
N LYS A 209 3.26 27.11 -4.92
CA LYS A 209 2.09 27.75 -5.55
C LYS A 209 1.87 27.25 -6.98
N GLU A 210 2.93 27.08 -7.77
CA GLU A 210 2.81 26.55 -9.13
C GLU A 210 2.30 25.10 -9.12
N ILE A 211 2.88 24.23 -8.29
CA ILE A 211 2.44 22.83 -8.14
C ILE A 211 0.97 22.78 -7.77
N ARG A 212 0.56 23.55 -6.76
CA ARG A 212 -0.83 23.64 -6.35
C ARG A 212 -1.75 24.01 -7.52
N MET A 213 -1.43 25.09 -8.25
CA MET A 213 -2.24 25.54 -9.39
C MET A 213 -2.31 24.48 -10.51
N LYS A 214 -1.21 23.77 -10.77
CA LYS A 214 -1.19 22.70 -11.78
C LYS A 214 -2.06 21.53 -11.36
N LEU A 215 -1.97 21.09 -10.10
CA LEU A 215 -2.82 20.04 -9.55
C LEU A 215 -4.30 20.42 -9.60
N GLU A 216 -4.67 21.64 -9.20
CA GLU A 216 -6.07 22.13 -9.26
C GLU A 216 -6.67 22.08 -10.67
N ASN A 217 -5.85 22.17 -11.73
CA ASN A 217 -6.31 22.12 -13.12
C ASN A 217 -6.27 20.71 -13.76
N MET A 218 -5.58 19.75 -13.13
CA MET A 218 -5.36 18.41 -13.68
C MET A 218 -6.18 17.33 -12.98
N LEU A 219 -6.49 17.53 -11.69
CA LEU A 219 -7.16 16.53 -10.89
C LEU A 219 -8.66 16.44 -11.25
N PRO A 220 -9.26 15.23 -11.22
CA PRO A 220 -10.70 15.09 -11.37
C PRO A 220 -11.45 15.71 -10.18
N LYS A 221 -12.77 15.79 -10.29
CA LYS A 221 -13.63 16.31 -9.22
C LYS A 221 -13.48 15.46 -7.95
N SER A 222 -13.01 16.07 -6.87
CA SER A 222 -12.94 15.49 -5.53
C SER A 222 -12.41 16.51 -4.53
N ASN A 223 -12.23 16.05 -3.29
CA ASN A 223 -11.48 16.74 -2.25
C ASN A 223 -10.12 16.07 -2.10
N TYR A 224 -9.06 16.87 -2.12
CA TYR A 224 -7.68 16.39 -2.03
C TYR A 224 -6.96 16.95 -0.82
N VAL A 225 -6.27 16.07 -0.09
CA VAL A 225 -5.24 16.46 0.88
C VAL A 225 -3.89 16.26 0.20
N VAL A 226 -3.15 17.34 0.00
CA VAL A 226 -1.85 17.32 -0.68
C VAL A 226 -0.75 17.52 0.34
N GLU A 227 0.16 16.55 0.43
CA GLU A 227 1.33 16.54 1.31
C GLU A 227 2.56 16.17 0.47
N ILE A 228 3.14 17.17 -0.19
CA ILE A 228 4.32 17.01 -1.05
C ILE A 228 5.45 17.83 -0.47
N GLY A 229 6.51 17.20 0.03
CA GLY A 229 7.65 17.94 0.55
C GLY A 229 8.43 17.18 1.60
N VAL A 230 9.14 17.93 2.46
CA VAL A 230 9.87 17.40 3.59
C VAL A 230 9.54 18.17 4.87
N GLU A 231 9.43 17.44 5.96
CA GLU A 231 9.33 17.99 7.31
C GLU A 231 10.68 17.84 8.02
N ASN A 232 11.24 18.95 8.49
CA ASN A 232 12.41 18.92 9.34
C ASN A 232 12.01 18.54 10.77
N ILE A 233 12.19 17.27 11.13
CA ILE A 233 11.81 16.72 12.44
C ILE A 233 12.44 17.50 13.62
N ALA A 234 13.61 18.11 13.45
CA ALA A 234 14.28 18.84 14.51
C ALA A 234 13.69 20.23 14.76
N THR A 235 13.15 20.88 13.73
CA THR A 235 12.62 22.26 13.81
C THR A 235 11.09 22.32 13.70
N GLY A 236 10.45 21.27 13.20
CA GLY A 236 9.04 21.24 12.82
C GLY A 236 8.72 22.07 11.58
N GLU A 237 9.75 22.58 10.88
CA GLU A 237 9.56 23.36 9.66
C GLU A 237 9.26 22.44 8.47
N THR A 238 8.26 22.82 7.69
CA THR A 238 7.89 22.11 6.47
C THR A 238 8.31 22.92 5.24
N GLN A 239 8.86 22.23 4.24
CA GLN A 239 9.11 22.78 2.90
C GLN A 239 8.32 21.95 1.90
N GLY A 240 7.44 22.59 1.13
CA GLY A 240 6.58 21.87 0.21
C GLY A 240 5.16 22.41 0.07
N VAL A 241 4.31 21.57 -0.51
CA VAL A 241 2.88 21.80 -0.71
C VAL A 241 2.12 20.99 0.34
N PHE A 242 1.60 21.69 1.34
CA PHE A 242 0.75 21.12 2.39
C PHE A 242 -0.59 21.86 2.37
N THR A 243 -1.56 21.35 1.62
CA THR A 243 -2.81 22.06 1.35
C THR A 243 -3.98 21.12 1.17
N TYR A 244 -5.18 21.68 1.27
CA TYR A 244 -6.43 21.06 0.85
C TYR A 244 -6.92 21.68 -0.46
N LEU A 245 -7.34 20.86 -1.42
CA LEU A 245 -7.91 21.29 -2.70
C LEU A 245 -9.35 20.76 -2.83
N GLU A 246 -10.29 21.64 -3.16
CA GLU A 246 -11.67 21.27 -3.49
C GLU A 246 -11.87 21.49 -5.00
N ILE A 247 -12.03 20.41 -5.75
CA ILE A 247 -12.23 20.43 -7.21
C ILE A 247 -13.71 20.11 -7.47
N LYS A 248 -14.38 20.99 -8.23
CA LYS A 248 -15.84 20.98 -8.42
C LYS A 248 -16.29 20.44 -9.76
#